data_AF-A0A9X8ZYW1-F1
#
_entry.id   AF-A0A9X8ZYW1-F1
#
_cell.length_a   1.000
_cell.length_b   1.000
_cell.length_c   1.000
_cell.angle_alpha   90.00
_cell.angle_beta   90.00
_cell.angle_gamma   90.00
#
_symmetry.space_group_name_H-M   'P 1'
#
loop_
_entity.id
_entity.type
_entity.pdbx_description
1 polymer ?
#
loop_
_entity_poly.entity_id
_entity_poly.type
_entity_poly.pdbx_seq_one_letter_code
_entity_poly.pdbx_strand_id
1 'polypeptide(L)'
;NYIRVNLLFREKLRKALPQVAITNDFTYGPITTFRFYLNGDGQENWGKERIGLATKEEIEDTNRLNIELFNYLGKNRDQVFFGDTTRSCVVDVINSYDRNPISTLKFFSISPYTTVKCIDEIVEFLYEHISIA
;
A
#
# COMPACT_ATOMS: atom_id res chain seq x y z
N ASN A 1 9.95 -4.12 -19.00
CA ASN A 1 8.91 -3.07 -18.99
C ASN A 1 8.33 -2.88 -17.58
N TYR A 2 7.69 -3.90 -16.99
CA TYR A 2 7.02 -3.85 -15.68
C TYR A 2 7.86 -3.36 -14.49
N ILE A 3 9.18 -3.64 -14.47
CA ILE A 3 10.07 -3.16 -13.38
C ILE A 3 10.10 -1.63 -13.37
N ARG A 4 10.29 -0.99 -14.53
CA ARG A 4 10.32 0.48 -14.66
C ARG A 4 9.00 1.10 -14.26
N VAL A 5 7.89 0.45 -14.63
CA VAL A 5 6.53 0.85 -14.25
C VAL A 5 6.35 0.83 -12.73
N ASN A 6 6.76 -0.25 -12.06
CA ASN A 6 6.65 -0.38 -10.60
C ASN A 6 7.55 0.61 -9.86
N LEU A 7 8.80 0.78 -10.30
CA LEU A 7 9.71 1.74 -9.68
C LEU A 7 9.17 3.18 -9.78
N LEU A 8 8.67 3.56 -10.95
CA LEU A 8 8.05 4.87 -11.14
C LEU A 8 6.78 5.03 -10.31
N PHE A 9 5.94 4.00 -10.24
CA PHE A 9 4.74 3.99 -9.40
C PHE A 9 5.10 4.21 -7.92
N ARG A 10 6.08 3.48 -7.38
CA ARG A 10 6.54 3.65 -5.99
C ARG A 10 7.05 5.06 -5.71
N GLU A 11 7.85 5.61 -6.63
CA GLU A 11 8.40 6.96 -6.50
C GLU A 11 7.28 8.02 -6.48
N LYS A 12 6.36 7.96 -7.45
CA LYS A 12 5.27 8.93 -7.58
C LYS A 12 4.25 8.80 -6.46
N LEU A 13 3.93 7.58 -6.05
CA LEU A 13 3.00 7.32 -4.96
C LEU A 13 3.48 7.93 -3.63
N ARG A 14 4.75 7.72 -3.26
CA ARG A 14 5.34 8.30 -2.05
C ARG A 14 5.35 9.83 -2.07
N LYS A 15 5.59 10.43 -3.24
CA LYS A 15 5.57 11.89 -3.40
C LYS A 15 4.17 12.47 -3.28
N ALA A 16 3.18 11.81 -3.86
CA ALA A 16 1.79 12.28 -3.86
C ALA A 16 1.09 12.04 -2.51
N LEU A 17 1.40 10.92 -1.85
CA LEU A 17 0.73 10.46 -0.63
C LEU A 17 1.79 10.05 0.41
N PRO A 18 2.35 11.01 1.17
CA PRO A 18 3.38 10.74 2.19
C PRO A 18 2.92 9.74 3.28
N GLN A 19 1.62 9.61 3.50
CA GLN A 19 1.02 8.67 4.43
C GLN A 19 1.02 7.20 3.92
N VAL A 20 1.54 6.94 2.72
CA VAL A 20 1.63 5.61 2.12
C VAL A 20 3.02 5.01 2.29
N ALA A 21 3.08 3.77 2.76
CA ALA A 21 4.29 2.96 2.73
C ALA A 21 4.30 1.97 1.57
N ILE A 22 5.48 1.74 1.00
CA ILE A 22 5.73 0.56 0.17
C ILE A 22 6.22 -0.57 1.10
N THR A 23 5.46 -1.66 1.18
CA THR A 23 5.73 -2.73 2.15
C THR A 23 6.70 -3.79 1.62
N ASN A 24 6.91 -3.84 0.29
CA ASN A 24 7.84 -4.77 -0.36
C ASN A 24 9.01 -4.06 -1.08
N ASP A 25 9.53 -2.98 -0.49
CA ASP A 25 10.51 -2.10 -1.14
C ASP A 25 11.81 -2.83 -1.56
N PHE A 26 12.17 -3.91 -0.86
CA PHE A 26 13.34 -4.74 -1.14
C PHE A 26 13.18 -5.70 -2.34
N THR A 27 12.02 -5.69 -3.00
CA THR A 27 11.72 -6.58 -4.13
C THR A 27 11.55 -5.77 -5.42
N TYR A 28 12.20 -6.23 -6.49
CA TYR A 28 12.14 -5.62 -7.82
C TYR A 28 11.26 -6.46 -8.77
N GLY A 29 10.03 -6.70 -8.33
CA GLY A 29 9.04 -7.52 -9.06
C GLY A 29 8.00 -6.69 -9.81
N PRO A 30 7.07 -7.37 -10.52
CA PRO A 30 5.91 -6.74 -11.14
C PRO A 30 4.85 -6.27 -10.14
N ILE A 31 5.05 -6.56 -8.85
CA ILE A 31 4.12 -6.28 -7.76
C ILE A 31 4.70 -5.18 -6.86
N THR A 32 3.87 -4.20 -6.57
CA THR A 32 4.08 -3.25 -5.47
C THR A 32 2.97 -3.44 -4.46
N THR A 33 3.32 -3.81 -3.24
CA THR A 33 2.39 -3.82 -2.10
C THR A 33 2.57 -2.53 -1.32
N PHE A 34 1.47 -1.91 -0.94
CA PHE A 34 1.47 -0.65 -0.25
C PHE A 34 0.36 -0.58 0.80
N ARG A 35 0.58 0.26 1.80
CA ARG A 35 -0.27 0.36 2.99
C ARG A 35 -0.42 1.83 3.38
N PHE A 36 -1.64 2.25 3.59
CA PHE A 36 -1.99 3.59 4.06
C PHE A 36 -1.94 3.64 5.59
N TYR A 37 -1.51 4.78 6.11
CA TYR A 37 -1.56 5.12 7.52
C TYR A 37 -2.41 6.37 7.70
N LEU A 38 -3.13 6.47 8.81
CA LEU A 38 -4.02 7.60 9.07
C LEU A 38 -3.25 8.90 9.28
N ASN A 39 -2.11 8.83 9.96
CA ASN A 39 -1.32 10.01 10.36
C ASN A 39 0.18 9.75 10.18
N GLY A 40 0.94 10.83 9.91
CA GLY A 40 2.40 10.80 9.83
C GLY A 40 2.94 10.21 8.52
N ASP A 41 4.25 9.97 8.50
CA ASP A 41 4.92 9.37 7.35
C ASP A 41 4.66 7.86 7.29
N GLY A 42 4.19 7.39 6.14
CA GLY A 42 3.83 5.98 5.96
C GLY A 42 5.05 5.07 6.11
N GLN A 43 6.21 5.44 5.56
CA GLN A 43 7.40 4.60 5.59
C GLN A 43 7.98 4.48 7.00
N GLU A 44 7.91 5.54 7.81
CA GLU A 44 8.26 5.51 9.24
C GLU A 44 7.32 4.60 10.04
N ASN A 45 6.01 4.71 9.83
CA ASN A 45 5.03 3.86 10.51
C ASN A 45 5.18 2.39 10.12
N TRP A 46 5.37 2.10 8.84
CA TRP A 46 5.71 0.75 8.39
C TRP A 46 7.02 0.25 9.02
N GLY A 47 8.01 1.14 9.16
CA GLY A 47 9.24 0.87 9.88
C GLY A 47 8.96 0.36 11.29
N LYS A 48 8.11 1.05 12.06
CA LYS A 48 7.70 0.69 13.43
C LYS A 48 6.96 -0.64 13.50
N GLU A 49 5.96 -0.87 12.63
CA GLU A 49 5.23 -2.15 12.56
C GLU A 49 6.19 -3.31 12.27
N ARG A 50 7.11 -3.14 11.30
CA ARG A 50 8.02 -4.19 10.85
C ARG A 50 9.02 -4.63 11.94
N ILE A 51 9.41 -3.71 12.83
CA ILE A 51 10.34 -4.02 13.93
C ILE A 51 9.64 -4.36 15.25
N GLY A 52 8.31 -4.53 15.22
CA GLY A 52 7.52 -4.95 16.37
C GLY A 52 7.35 -3.90 17.46
N LEU A 53 7.47 -2.61 17.12
CA LEU A 53 7.24 -1.52 18.07
C LEU A 53 5.80 -1.01 18.08
N ALA A 54 4.99 -1.39 17.10
CA ALA A 54 3.56 -1.08 17.09
C ALA A 54 2.80 -2.01 18.04
N THR A 55 1.70 -1.51 18.61
CA THR A 55 0.77 -2.34 19.36
C THR A 55 -0.12 -3.17 18.43
N LYS A 56 -0.74 -4.22 18.99
CA LYS A 56 -1.75 -5.01 18.30
C LYS A 56 -2.88 -4.13 17.75
N GLU A 57 -3.38 -3.22 18.57
CA GLU A 57 -4.49 -2.33 18.26
C GLU A 57 -4.13 -1.37 17.11
N GLU A 58 -2.92 -0.79 17.12
CA GLU A 58 -2.44 0.08 16.04
C GLU A 58 -2.39 -0.65 14.69
N ILE A 59 -1.91 -1.91 14.68
CA ILE A 59 -1.87 -2.72 13.46
C ILE A 59 -3.28 -3.12 13.01
N GLU A 60 -4.17 -3.44 13.93
CA GLU A 60 -5.57 -3.79 13.64
C GLU A 60 -6.35 -2.60 13.08
N ASP A 61 -6.17 -1.41 13.64
CA ASP A 61 -6.74 -0.16 13.13
C ASP A 61 -6.22 0.17 11.73
N THR A 62 -4.91 0.03 11.52
CA THR A 62 -4.31 0.24 10.20
C THR A 62 -4.75 -0.83 9.20
N ASN A 63 -4.93 -2.09 9.62
CA ASN A 63 -5.51 -3.16 8.80
C ASN A 63 -6.93 -2.81 8.37
N ARG A 64 -7.77 -2.36 9.31
CA ARG A 64 -9.15 -1.95 9.04
C ARG A 64 -9.21 -0.80 8.05
N LEU A 65 -8.39 0.24 8.24
CA LEU A 65 -8.27 1.35 7.29
C LEU A 65 -7.97 0.85 5.87
N ASN A 66 -6.97 -0.02 5.70
CA ASN A 66 -6.58 -0.49 4.38
C ASN A 66 -7.66 -1.38 3.73
N ILE A 67 -8.41 -2.15 4.51
CA ILE A 67 -9.56 -2.93 4.04
C ILE A 67 -10.68 -1.99 3.58
N GLU A 68 -10.99 -0.95 4.37
CA GLU A 68 -12.01 0.04 4.02
C GLU A 68 -11.64 0.82 2.76
N LEU A 69 -10.38 1.26 2.64
CA LEU A 69 -9.87 1.93 1.44
C LEU A 69 -9.90 1.03 0.21
N PHE A 70 -9.53 -0.26 0.35
CA PHE A 70 -9.65 -1.22 -0.75
C PHE A 70 -11.11 -1.35 -1.22
N ASN A 71 -12.05 -1.50 -0.28
CA ASN A 71 -13.47 -1.59 -0.61
C ASN A 71 -14.00 -0.30 -1.25
N TYR A 72 -13.51 0.86 -0.80
CA TYR A 72 -13.85 2.16 -1.37
C TYR A 72 -13.35 2.30 -2.81
N LEU A 73 -12.05 2.07 -3.06
CA LEU A 73 -11.45 2.11 -4.39
C LEU A 73 -12.10 1.06 -5.33
N GLY A 74 -12.51 -0.08 -4.79
CA GLY A 74 -13.21 -1.13 -5.52
C GLY A 74 -14.53 -0.70 -6.16
N LYS A 75 -15.14 0.41 -5.71
CA LYS A 75 -16.33 1.01 -6.33
C LYS A 75 -16.03 1.60 -7.72
N ASN A 76 -14.77 1.96 -7.99
CA ASN A 76 -14.31 2.53 -9.26
C ASN A 76 -13.31 1.59 -9.98
N ARG A 77 -13.47 0.28 -9.77
CA ARG A 77 -12.61 -0.77 -10.35
C ARG A 77 -12.62 -0.83 -11.88
N ASP A 78 -13.61 -0.21 -12.52
CA ASP A 78 -13.71 -0.06 -13.97
C ASP A 78 -12.66 0.92 -14.53
N GLN A 79 -12.15 1.84 -13.70
CA GLN A 79 -11.06 2.75 -14.07
C GLN A 79 -9.70 2.14 -13.72
N VAL A 80 -9.47 1.85 -12.44
CA VAL A 80 -8.22 1.23 -11.96
C VAL A 80 -8.57 0.16 -10.94
N PHE A 81 -8.09 -1.06 -11.18
CA PHE A 81 -8.24 -2.17 -10.25
C PHE A 81 -6.94 -2.45 -9.50
N PHE A 82 -6.98 -2.26 -8.19
CA PHE A 82 -5.96 -2.74 -7.27
C PHE A 82 -6.38 -4.07 -6.68
N GLY A 83 -5.42 -4.95 -6.41
CA GLY A 83 -5.66 -6.12 -5.56
C GLY A 83 -5.42 -5.78 -4.10
N ASP A 84 -5.69 -6.74 -3.24
CA ASP A 84 -5.33 -6.71 -1.82
C ASP A 84 -4.69 -8.04 -1.39
N THR A 85 -4.14 -8.05 -0.19
CA THR A 85 -3.83 -9.27 0.56
C THR A 85 -3.92 -8.95 2.04
N THR A 86 -4.65 -9.77 2.80
CA THR A 86 -4.83 -9.62 4.24
C THR A 86 -3.70 -10.25 5.06
N ARG A 87 -2.78 -10.96 4.39
CA ARG A 87 -1.63 -11.62 5.00
C ARG A 87 -0.40 -11.46 4.11
N SER A 88 -0.04 -10.21 3.81
CA SER A 88 1.20 -9.92 3.07
C SER A 88 2.43 -10.45 3.81
N CYS A 89 2.42 -10.29 5.13
CA CYS A 89 3.38 -10.87 6.06
C CYS A 89 2.74 -10.96 7.45
N VAL A 90 3.51 -11.43 8.42
CA VAL A 90 3.19 -11.38 9.85
C VAL A 90 4.30 -10.65 10.58
N VAL A 91 3.95 -9.79 11.53
CA VAL A 91 4.88 -9.00 12.36
C VAL A 91 4.64 -9.29 13.83
N ASP A 92 5.66 -9.04 14.65
CA ASP A 92 5.52 -9.08 16.11
C ASP A 92 4.90 -7.76 16.59
N VAL A 93 4.38 -7.73 17.81
CA VAL A 93 3.77 -6.52 18.40
C VAL A 93 4.30 -6.30 19.81
N ILE A 94 4.36 -5.04 20.26
CA ILE A 94 5.04 -4.70 21.52
C ILE A 94 4.27 -5.19 22.76
N ASN A 95 2.96 -5.35 22.66
CA ASN A 95 2.06 -5.63 23.79
C ASN A 95 1.45 -7.05 23.78
N SER A 96 1.92 -7.96 22.93
CA SER A 96 1.48 -9.35 22.86
C SER A 96 2.58 -10.28 22.36
N TYR A 97 2.47 -11.56 22.67
CA TYR A 97 3.30 -12.62 22.08
C TYR A 97 2.72 -13.16 20.77
N ASP A 98 1.50 -12.74 20.41
CA ASP A 98 0.88 -13.08 19.14
C ASP A 98 1.52 -12.32 17.98
N ARG A 99 1.57 -12.96 16.82
CA ARG A 99 2.00 -12.31 15.57
C ARG A 99 0.78 -11.82 14.80
N ASN A 100 0.85 -10.60 14.30
CA ASN A 100 -0.25 -9.93 13.63
C ASN A 100 -0.06 -9.94 12.11
N PRO A 101 -1.08 -10.33 11.33
CA PRO A 101 -1.00 -10.25 9.87
C PRO A 101 -1.13 -8.80 9.38
N ILE A 102 -0.44 -8.50 8.29
CA ILE A 102 -0.48 -7.18 7.66
C ILE A 102 -1.34 -7.22 6.38
N SER A 103 -2.36 -6.37 6.36
CA SER A 103 -3.19 -6.09 5.18
C SER A 103 -2.56 -5.02 4.28
N THR A 104 -2.49 -5.25 2.98
CA THR A 104 -1.93 -4.30 2.02
C THR A 104 -2.74 -4.27 0.74
N LEU A 105 -2.77 -3.12 0.08
CA LEU A 105 -3.18 -3.01 -1.32
C LEU A 105 -2.03 -3.44 -2.23
N LYS A 106 -2.36 -3.83 -3.46
CA LYS A 106 -1.44 -4.42 -4.42
C LYS A 106 -1.65 -3.83 -5.80
N PHE A 107 -0.60 -3.23 -6.34
CA PHE A 107 -0.48 -2.89 -7.75
C PHE A 107 0.28 -3.99 -8.48
N PHE A 108 -0.32 -4.56 -9.53
CA PHE A 108 0.26 -5.66 -10.31
C PHE A 108 0.26 -5.34 -11.81
N SER A 109 1.39 -4.87 -12.32
CA SER A 109 1.48 -4.35 -13.70
C SER A 109 2.24 -5.30 -14.62
N ILE A 110 1.61 -6.39 -15.05
CA ILE A 110 2.20 -7.34 -16.03
C ILE A 110 1.74 -7.12 -17.46
N SER A 111 0.66 -6.36 -17.66
CA SER A 111 0.17 -6.05 -18.99
C SER A 111 1.25 -5.30 -19.80
N PRO A 112 1.53 -5.70 -21.04
CA PRO A 112 2.48 -4.98 -21.88
C PRO A 112 2.00 -3.56 -22.24
N TYR A 113 0.70 -3.30 -22.10
CA TYR A 113 0.07 -2.00 -22.37
C TYR A 113 0.13 -1.05 -21.17
N THR A 114 0.36 -1.55 -19.95
CA THR A 114 0.63 -0.69 -18.80
C THR A 114 2.07 -0.20 -18.90
N THR A 115 2.23 1.05 -19.33
CA THR A 115 3.55 1.67 -19.52
C THR A 115 3.79 2.76 -18.47
N VAL A 116 5.02 3.29 -18.44
CA VAL A 116 5.39 4.42 -17.56
C VAL A 116 4.49 5.64 -17.76
N LYS A 117 3.87 5.79 -18.94
CA LYS A 117 2.96 6.90 -19.24
C LYS A 117 1.63 6.81 -18.47
N CYS A 118 1.21 5.60 -18.10
CA CYS A 118 -0.03 5.38 -17.36
C CYS A 118 0.13 5.69 -15.86
N ILE A 119 1.35 5.85 -15.36
CA ILE A 119 1.59 5.92 -13.91
C ILE A 119 1.06 7.24 -13.31
N ASP A 120 1.12 8.34 -14.05
CA ASP A 120 0.57 9.61 -13.59
C ASP A 120 -0.93 9.49 -13.31
N GLU A 121 -1.69 9.00 -14.28
CA GLU A 121 -3.15 8.78 -14.16
C GLU A 121 -3.49 7.81 -13.01
N ILE A 122 -2.71 6.75 -12.84
CA ILE A 122 -2.93 5.77 -11.75
C ILE A 122 -2.68 6.38 -10.37
N VAL A 123 -1.64 7.22 -10.23
CA VAL A 123 -1.34 7.89 -8.96
C VAL A 123 -2.33 9.01 -8.68
N GLU A 124 -2.75 9.75 -9.71
CA GLU A 124 -3.80 10.76 -9.62
C GLU A 124 -5.13 10.16 -9.16
N PHE A 125 -5.53 9.02 -9.75
CA PHE A 125 -6.69 8.27 -9.29
C PHE A 125 -6.63 7.97 -7.78
N LEU A 126 -5.50 7.45 -7.29
CA LEU A 126 -5.34 7.20 -5.85
C LEU A 126 -5.41 8.50 -5.04
N TYR A 127 -4.75 9.56 -5.51
CA TYR A 127 -4.72 10.84 -4.82
C TYR A 127 -6.12 11.44 -4.66
N GLU A 128 -6.92 11.46 -5.73
CA GLU A 128 -8.29 11.99 -5.70
C GLU A 128 -9.19 11.20 -4.75
N HIS A 129 -9.14 9.88 -4.81
CA HIS A 129 -10.03 9.02 -4.04
C HIS A 129 -9.64 8.94 -2.55
N ILE A 130 -8.37 9.12 -2.23
CA ILE A 130 -7.88 9.09 -0.84
C ILE A 130 -7.94 10.48 -0.19
N SER A 131 -7.74 11.57 -0.94
CA SER A 131 -7.76 12.93 -0.38
C SER A 131 -9.18 13.46 -0.12
N ILE A 132 -10.20 12.81 -0.68
CA ILE A 132 -11.62 13.14 -0.49
C ILE A 132 -12.26 12.27 0.61
N ALA A 133 -11.60 11.18 1.01
CA ALA A 133 -12.04 10.26 2.06
C ALA A 133 -11.57 10.71 3.46
#